data_AF-A0A0E3BST3-F1
#
_entry.id   AF-A0A0E3BST3-F1
#
_cell.length_a   1.000
_cell.length_b   1.000
_cell.length_c   1.000
_cell.angle_alpha   90.00
_cell.angle_beta   90.00
_cell.angle_gamma   90.00
#
_symmetry.space_group_name_H-M   'P 1'
#
loop_
_entity.id
_entity.type
_entity.pdbx_description
1 polymer ?
#
loop_
_entity_poly.entity_id
_entity_poly.type
_entity_poly.pdbx_seq_one_letter_code
_entity_poly.pdbx_strand_id
1 'polypeptide(L)'
;MSTALSPAVWDSLWVCFVIALAASSISISITQGELFAPLRTWAQKIGHMTGYLFQCFFCISHWVVFLGIAIYRPEITHSGFALVDWVVAAFFSLTISTLVSGLLFKVLLTGMAKKVRDKELKEMFAPK
;
A
#
# COMPACT_ATOMS: atom_id res chain seq x y z
N MET A 1 -24.88 25.80 -9.99
CA MET A 1 -24.77 24.58 -9.16
C MET A 1 -23.32 24.12 -9.25
N SER A 2 -22.45 24.81 -8.52
CA SER A 2 -21.01 24.52 -8.48
C SER A 2 -20.78 23.77 -7.18
N THR A 3 -20.84 22.45 -7.24
CA THR A 3 -20.50 21.55 -6.12
C THR A 3 -18.99 21.54 -5.92
N ALA A 4 -18.43 22.70 -5.55
CA ALA A 4 -17.05 22.77 -5.10
C ALA A 4 -16.99 22.23 -3.68
N LEU A 5 -16.28 21.13 -3.49
CA LEU A 5 -15.87 20.67 -2.16
C LEU A 5 -15.16 21.83 -1.44
N SER A 6 -15.36 21.96 -0.13
CA SER A 6 -14.66 22.99 0.63
C SER A 6 -13.14 22.76 0.55
N PRO A 7 -12.31 23.82 0.61
CA PRO A 7 -10.85 23.68 0.58
C PRO A 7 -10.30 22.71 1.64
N ALA A 8 -10.91 22.67 2.82
CA ALA A 8 -10.52 21.75 3.90
C ALA A 8 -10.77 20.28 3.57
N VAL A 9 -11.86 19.97 2.86
CA VAL A 9 -12.14 18.60 2.41
C VAL A 9 -11.15 18.19 1.32
N TRP A 10 -10.75 19.12 0.45
CA TRP A 10 -9.72 18.87 -0.55
C TRP A 10 -8.37 18.51 0.08
N ASP A 11 -7.95 19.25 1.10
CA ASP A 11 -6.71 18.97 1.82
C ASP A 11 -6.77 17.60 2.52
N SER A 12 -7.91 17.26 3.13
CA SER A 12 -8.10 15.95 3.78
C SER A 12 -8.09 14.79 2.77
N LEU A 13 -8.69 14.97 1.60
CA LEU A 13 -8.64 13.99 0.51
C LEU A 13 -7.21 13.80 -0.01
N TRP A 14 -6.45 14.89 -0.14
CA TRP A 14 -5.06 14.85 -0.54
C TRP A 14 -4.20 14.08 0.47
N VAL A 15 -4.37 14.36 1.76
CA VAL A 15 -3.71 13.62 2.85
C VAL A 15 -4.04 12.13 2.77
N CYS A 16 -5.32 11.78 2.62
CA CYS A 16 -5.76 10.39 2.50
C CYS A 16 -5.15 9.67 1.28
N PHE A 17 -5.01 10.38 0.17
CA PHE A 17 -4.37 9.87 -1.05
C PHE A 17 -2.87 9.62 -0.85
N VAL A 18 -2.15 10.59 -0.27
CA VAL A 18 -0.72 10.44 0.03
C VAL A 18 -0.46 9.29 0.99
N ILE A 19 -1.28 9.16 2.05
CA ILE A 19 -1.23 8.03 2.99
C ILE A 19 -1.45 6.71 2.24
N ALA A 20 -2.43 6.65 1.34
CA ALA A 20 -2.73 5.43 0.58
C ALA A 20 -1.55 4.98 -0.30
N LEU A 21 -0.91 5.93 -1.00
CA LEU A 21 0.28 5.67 -1.82
C LEU A 21 1.47 5.22 -0.97
N ALA A 22 1.76 5.93 0.12
CA ALA A 22 2.82 5.57 1.04
C ALA A 22 2.59 4.19 1.64
N ALA A 23 1.37 3.91 2.12
CA ALA A 23 0.99 2.62 2.68
C ALA A 23 1.15 1.48 1.66
N SER A 24 0.77 1.71 0.40
CA SER A 24 0.93 0.72 -0.66
C SER A 24 2.40 0.40 -0.91
N SER A 25 3.22 1.44 -1.06
CA SER A 25 4.66 1.29 -1.30
C SER A 25 5.39 0.61 -0.13
N ILE A 26 5.12 1.04 1.10
CA ILE A 26 5.70 0.46 2.32
C ILE A 26 5.29 -1.01 2.45
N SER A 27 4.02 -1.33 2.25
CA SER A 27 3.51 -2.69 2.42
C SER A 27 4.08 -3.66 1.38
N ILE A 28 4.17 -3.26 0.11
CA ILE A 28 4.85 -4.07 -0.91
C ILE A 28 6.34 -4.21 -0.59
N SER A 29 7.01 -3.14 -0.17
CA SER A 29 8.44 -3.19 0.17
C SER A 29 8.71 -4.16 1.31
N ILE A 30 7.91 -4.14 2.38
CA ILE A 30 8.06 -5.02 3.53
C ILE A 30 7.73 -6.48 3.15
N THR A 31 6.66 -6.71 2.38
CA THR A 31 6.17 -8.06 2.12
C THR A 31 6.88 -8.77 0.97
N GLN A 32 7.34 -8.03 -0.04
CA GLN A 32 7.97 -8.56 -1.26
C GLN A 32 9.46 -8.22 -1.37
N GLY A 33 9.97 -7.23 -0.65
CA GLY A 33 11.37 -6.83 -0.72
C GLY A 33 12.30 -7.87 -0.13
N GLU A 34 13.37 -8.18 -0.87
CA GLU A 34 14.46 -9.05 -0.40
C GLU A 34 15.13 -8.50 0.87
N LEU A 35 15.27 -7.17 0.97
CA LEU A 35 15.83 -6.51 2.16
C LEU A 35 15.06 -6.85 3.44
N PHE A 36 13.75 -7.12 3.34
CA PHE A 36 12.88 -7.42 4.47
C PHE A 36 12.66 -8.93 4.68
N ALA A 37 13.36 -9.80 3.93
CA ALA A 37 13.30 -11.25 4.17
C ALA A 37 13.71 -11.67 5.60
N PRO A 38 14.75 -11.07 6.24
CA PRO A 38 15.08 -11.36 7.63
C PRO A 38 13.96 -10.97 8.59
N LEU A 39 13.31 -9.83 8.37
CA LEU A 39 12.19 -9.37 9.18
C LEU A 39 11.00 -10.34 9.11
N ARG A 40 10.64 -10.78 7.90
CA ARG A 40 9.54 -11.73 7.66
C ARG A 40 9.81 -13.09 8.32
N THR A 41 11.02 -13.60 8.18
CA THR A 41 11.42 -14.88 8.81
C THR A 41 11.47 -14.78 10.33
N TRP A 42 11.91 -13.65 10.89
CA TRP A 42 11.83 -13.39 12.33
C TRP A 42 10.38 -13.31 12.83
N ALA A 43 9.50 -12.57 12.13
CA ALA A 43 8.10 -12.44 12.51
C ALA A 43 7.35 -13.79 12.53
N GLN A 44 7.72 -14.71 11.63
CA GLN A 44 7.21 -16.08 11.61
C GLN A 44 7.63 -16.89 12.84
N LYS A 45 8.80 -16.61 13.43
CA LYS A 45 9.26 -17.30 14.65
C LYS A 45 8.52 -16.83 15.91
N ILE A 46 8.00 -15.60 15.92
CA ILE A 46 7.25 -15.04 17.05
C ILE A 46 5.86 -15.67 17.15
N GLY A 47 5.27 -16.01 16.01
CA GLY A 47 3.97 -16.66 15.95
C GLY A 47 3.36 -16.64 14.55
N HIS A 48 2.38 -17.54 14.35
CA HIS A 48 1.69 -17.68 13.08
C HIS A 48 1.01 -16.38 12.61
N MET A 49 0.31 -15.67 13.52
CA MET A 49 -0.46 -14.48 13.16
C MET A 49 0.44 -13.27 12.82
N THR A 50 1.51 -13.06 13.57
CA THR A 50 2.51 -12.03 13.26
C THR A 50 3.24 -12.35 11.96
N GLY A 51 3.58 -13.61 11.74
CA GLY A 51 4.15 -14.07 10.49
C GLY A 51 3.25 -13.76 9.28
N TYR A 52 1.96 -14.09 9.38
CA TYR A 52 0.99 -13.83 8.31
C TYR A 52 0.86 -12.33 8.01
N LEU A 53 0.86 -11.49 9.06
CA LEU A 53 0.82 -10.04 8.92
C LEU A 53 1.93 -9.55 7.99
N PHE A 54 3.20 -9.91 8.26
CA PHE A 54 4.35 -9.44 7.47
C PHE A 54 4.52 -10.10 6.09
N GLN A 55 3.68 -11.07 5.73
CA GLN A 55 3.67 -11.69 4.40
C GLN A 55 2.51 -11.20 3.51
N CYS A 56 1.51 -10.58 4.13
CA CYS A 56 0.29 -10.11 3.46
C CYS A 56 0.36 -8.58 3.28
N PHE A 57 0.57 -8.11 2.05
CA PHE A 57 0.66 -6.67 1.76
C PHE A 57 -0.61 -5.92 2.21
N PHE A 58 -1.78 -6.52 1.98
CA PHE A 58 -3.06 -5.96 2.40
C PHE A 58 -3.12 -5.79 3.93
N CYS A 59 -2.63 -6.79 4.66
CA CYS A 59 -2.65 -6.81 6.11
C CYS A 59 -1.73 -5.71 6.68
N ILE A 60 -0.49 -5.58 6.18
CA ILE A 60 0.40 -4.46 6.58
C ILE A 60 -0.21 -3.11 6.20
N SER A 61 -0.85 -2.98 5.03
CA SER A 61 -1.48 -1.72 4.61
C SER A 61 -2.51 -1.21 5.61
N HIS A 62 -3.25 -2.09 6.32
CA HIS A 62 -4.19 -1.65 7.37
C HIS A 62 -3.45 -0.90 8.46
N TRP A 63 -2.38 -1.47 8.99
CA TRP A 63 -1.63 -0.87 10.09
C TRP A 63 -0.94 0.42 9.67
N VAL A 64 -0.39 0.46 8.45
CA VAL A 64 0.24 1.68 7.93
C VAL A 64 -0.79 2.78 7.70
N VAL A 65 -1.97 2.46 7.14
CA VAL A 65 -3.07 3.42 6.97
C VAL A 65 -3.60 3.88 8.32
N PHE A 66 -3.88 2.98 9.26
CA PHE A 66 -4.39 3.33 10.59
C PHE A 66 -3.41 4.23 11.34
N LEU A 67 -2.11 3.95 11.26
CA LEU A 67 -1.07 4.82 11.82
C LEU A 67 -1.09 6.20 11.15
N GLY A 68 -1.21 6.25 9.82
CA GLY A 68 -1.32 7.51 9.07
C GLY A 68 -2.54 8.33 9.51
N ILE A 69 -3.72 7.72 9.56
CA ILE A 69 -4.95 8.41 9.99
C ILE A 69 -4.84 8.87 11.46
N ALA A 70 -4.25 8.07 12.35
CA ALA A 70 -4.08 8.46 13.75
C ALA A 70 -3.16 9.69 13.94
N ILE A 71 -2.13 9.81 13.09
CA ILE A 71 -1.16 10.92 13.11
C ILE A 71 -1.75 12.17 12.45
N TYR A 72 -2.25 12.04 11.22
CA TYR A 72 -2.67 13.18 10.40
C TYR A 72 -4.13 13.58 10.61
N ARG A 73 -4.96 12.70 11.17
CA ARG A 73 -6.38 12.91 11.52
C ARG A 73 -7.19 13.64 10.42
N PRO A 74 -7.19 13.14 9.17
CA PRO A 74 -7.96 13.76 8.11
C PRO A 74 -9.47 13.61 8.37
N GLU A 75 -10.23 14.68 8.13
CA GLU A 75 -11.69 14.70 8.24
C GLU A 75 -12.28 14.90 6.85
N ILE A 76 -12.77 13.81 6.24
CA ILE A 76 -13.42 13.85 4.91
C ILE A 76 -14.92 14.10 5.04
N THR A 77 -15.52 13.51 6.08
CA THR A 77 -16.93 13.64 6.42
C THR A 77 -17.06 14.40 7.73
N HIS A 78 -18.18 15.10 7.89
CA HIS A 78 -18.53 15.79 9.12
C HIS A 78 -19.84 15.20 9.64
N SER A 79 -19.75 14.05 10.30
CA SER A 79 -20.91 13.38 10.90
C SER A 79 -21.22 13.86 12.32
N GLY A 80 -20.33 14.66 12.92
CA GLY A 80 -20.39 15.07 14.32
C GLY A 80 -19.72 14.08 15.29
N PHE A 81 -19.28 12.92 14.79
CA PHE A 81 -18.55 11.91 15.56
C PHE A 81 -17.17 11.64 14.93
N ALA A 82 -16.12 12.23 15.51
CA ALA A 82 -14.75 12.15 14.97
C ALA A 82 -14.27 10.71 14.72
N LEU A 83 -14.64 9.75 15.59
CA LEU A 83 -14.23 8.35 15.43
C LEU A 83 -14.85 7.70 14.19
N VAL A 84 -16.10 8.03 13.86
CA VAL A 84 -16.78 7.52 12.65
C VAL A 84 -16.13 8.12 11.41
N ASP A 85 -15.85 9.42 11.43
CA ASP A 85 -15.22 10.12 10.31
C ASP A 85 -13.80 9.58 10.02
N TRP A 86 -13.03 9.25 11.07
CA TRP A 86 -11.71 8.62 10.91
C TRP A 86 -11.78 7.18 10.40
N VAL A 87 -12.79 6.40 10.81
CA VAL A 87 -13.00 5.05 10.26
C VAL A 87 -13.31 5.15 8.77
N VAL A 88 -14.18 6.07 8.36
CA VAL A 88 -14.48 6.30 6.94
C VAL A 88 -13.22 6.70 6.18
N ALA A 89 -12.44 7.65 6.70
CA ALA A 89 -11.17 8.06 6.08
C ALA A 89 -10.17 6.90 5.97
N ALA A 90 -10.06 6.07 7.00
CA ALA A 90 -9.17 4.91 7.02
C ALA A 90 -9.55 3.89 5.94
N PHE A 91 -10.83 3.50 5.84
CA PHE A 91 -11.27 2.54 4.83
C PHE A 91 -11.23 3.13 3.41
N PHE A 92 -11.46 4.43 3.26
CA PHE A 92 -11.25 5.14 2.00
C PHE A 92 -9.79 5.06 1.54
N SER A 93 -8.85 5.48 2.39
CA SER A 93 -7.42 5.39 2.11
C SER A 93 -6.96 3.95 1.87
N LEU A 94 -7.45 3.00 2.65
CA LEU A 94 -7.11 1.59 2.50
C LEU A 94 -7.58 1.01 1.16
N THR A 95 -8.77 1.39 0.70
CA THR A 95 -9.31 0.98 -0.60
C THR A 95 -8.40 1.48 -1.72
N ILE A 96 -8.03 2.76 -1.70
CA ILE A 96 -7.09 3.34 -2.67
C ILE A 96 -5.74 2.62 -2.59
N SER A 97 -5.23 2.40 -1.38
CA SER A 97 -3.94 1.73 -1.16
C SER A 97 -3.93 0.32 -1.75
N THR A 98 -5.03 -0.43 -1.62
CA THR A 98 -5.18 -1.78 -2.17
C THR A 98 -5.22 -1.77 -3.69
N LEU A 99 -5.96 -0.83 -4.29
CA LEU A 99 -5.99 -0.66 -5.75
C LEU A 99 -4.60 -0.34 -6.30
N VAL A 100 -3.90 0.61 -5.66
CA VAL A 100 -2.53 0.98 -6.04
C VAL A 100 -1.59 -0.21 -5.83
N SER A 101 -1.74 -0.97 -4.76
CA SER A 101 -0.93 -2.17 -4.51
C SER A 101 -1.11 -3.20 -5.63
N GLY A 102 -2.35 -3.44 -6.07
CA GLY A 102 -2.65 -4.32 -7.20
C GLY A 102 -2.04 -3.84 -8.51
N LEU A 103 -2.05 -2.53 -8.77
CA LEU A 103 -1.40 -1.92 -9.92
C LEU A 103 0.13 -2.08 -9.85
N LEU A 104 0.74 -1.75 -8.72
CA LEU A 104 2.19 -1.89 -8.50
C LEU A 104 2.63 -3.34 -8.66
N PHE A 105 1.89 -4.29 -8.08
CA PHE A 105 2.18 -5.71 -8.21
C PHE A 105 2.14 -6.17 -9.67
N LYS A 106 1.12 -5.76 -10.44
CA LYS A 106 1.07 -6.04 -11.88
C LYS A 106 2.28 -5.46 -12.63
N VAL A 107 2.62 -4.19 -12.37
CA VAL A 107 3.78 -3.53 -13.01
C VAL A 107 5.08 -4.26 -12.70
N LEU A 108 5.29 -4.68 -11.44
CA LEU A 108 6.47 -5.43 -11.02
C LEU A 108 6.55 -6.79 -11.72
N LEU A 109 5.44 -7.56 -11.75
CA LEU A 109 5.39 -8.84 -12.45
C LEU A 109 5.67 -8.70 -13.95
N THR A 110 5.11 -7.68 -14.60
CA THR A 110 5.38 -7.40 -16.02
C THR A 110 6.85 -7.05 -16.24
N GLY A 111 7.46 -6.25 -15.35
CA GLY A 111 8.88 -5.91 -15.41
C GLY A 111 9.78 -7.14 -15.25
N MET A 112 9.45 -8.03 -14.32
CA MET A 112 10.17 -9.29 -14.13
C MET A 112 10.04 -10.22 -15.34
N ALA A 113 8.83 -10.38 -15.89
CA ALA A 113 8.58 -11.20 -17.08
C ALA A 113 9.38 -10.67 -18.29
N LYS A 114 9.43 -9.35 -18.48
CA LYS A 114 10.26 -8.71 -19.51
C LYS A 114 11.75 -9.02 -19.30
N LYS A 115 12.27 -8.89 -18.08
CA LYS A 115 13.68 -9.17 -17.76
C LYS A 115 14.06 -10.62 -18.06
N VAL A 116 13.17 -11.58 -17.78
CA VAL A 116 13.37 -13.00 -18.12
C VAL A 116 13.42 -13.19 -19.63
N ARG A 117 12.44 -12.66 -20.36
CA ARG A 117 12.38 -12.71 -21.83
C ARG A 117 13.61 -12.08 -22.51
N ASP A 118 14.07 -10.95 -22.00
CA ASP A 118 15.27 -10.26 -22.51
C ASP A 118 16.54 -11.09 -22.27
N LYS A 119 16.60 -11.86 -21.17
CA LYS A 119 17.71 -12.78 -20.88
C LYS A 119 17.71 -13.97 -21.83
N GLU A 120 16.56 -14.61 -22.04
CA GLU A 120 16.42 -15.75 -22.96
C GLU A 120 16.79 -15.36 -24.41
N LEU A 121 16.33 -14.20 -24.89
CA LEU A 121 16.70 -13.69 -26.21
C LEU A 121 18.22 -13.51 -26.34
N LYS A 122 18.88 -12.93 -25.34
CA LYS A 122 20.34 -12.75 -25.35
C LYS A 122 21.08 -14.08 -25.39
N GLU A 123 20.59 -15.11 -24.70
CA GLU A 123 21.19 -16.45 -24.72
C GLU A 123 21.00 -17.15 -26.09
N MET A 124 19.85 -16.96 -26.75
CA MET A 124 19.59 -17.51 -28.09
C MET A 124 20.46 -16.89 -29.20
N PHE A 125 20.74 -15.59 -29.10
CA PHE A 125 21.55 -14.85 -30.07
C PHE A 125 23.03 -14.69 -29.65
N ALA A 126 23.45 -15.36 -28.57
CA ALA A 126 24.85 -15.36 -28.19
C ALA A 126 25.67 -16.07 -29.29
N PRO A 127 26.75 -15.45 -29.80
CA PRO A 127 27.65 -16.10 -30.73
C PRO A 127 28.23 -17.35 -30.07
N LYS A 128 28.13 -18.49 -30.76
CA LYS A 128 28.70 -19.77 -30.32
C LYS A 128 30.23 -19.74 -30.38
#